data_AF-A0A164QRT6-F1
#
_entry.id   AF-A0A164QRT6-F1
#
_cell.length_a   1.000
_cell.length_b   1.000
_cell.length_c   1.000
_cell.angle_alpha   90.00
_cell.angle_beta   90.00
_cell.angle_gamma   90.00
#
_symmetry.space_group_name_H-M   'P 1'
#
loop_
_entity.id
_entity.type
_entity.pdbx_description
1 polymer ?
#
loop_
_entity_poly.entity_id
_entity_poly.type
_entity_poly.pdbx_seq_one_letter_code
_entity_poly.pdbx_strand_id
1 'polypeptide(L)'
;MKLNPIYNSPIESIHQNFLNGSKQTEGTNDFGDVFRNGLNALNNQELKGQNMMQEVLQGKSEQTHQALIEMEETSYKFGVAVKVRDKVIEMINQVQSGQI
;
A
#
# COMPACT_ATOMS: atom_id res chain seq x y z
N MET A 1 31.60 5.40 23.71
CA MET A 1 30.38 4.92 23.01
C MET A 1 29.93 6.01 22.06
N LYS A 2 29.96 5.76 20.74
CA LYS A 2 29.42 6.69 19.75
C LYS A 2 27.93 6.40 19.63
N LEU A 3 27.10 7.37 19.98
CA LEU A 3 25.65 7.28 19.79
C LEU A 3 25.38 7.29 18.28
N ASN A 4 24.81 6.21 17.78
CA ASN A 4 24.32 6.14 16.41
C ASN A 4 22.97 6.87 16.39
N PRO A 5 22.76 7.90 15.55
CA PRO A 5 21.49 8.61 15.52
C PRO A 5 20.39 7.66 15.05
N ILE A 6 19.31 7.62 15.83
CA ILE A 6 18.09 6.89 15.56
C ILE A 6 17.49 7.36 14.23
N TYR A 7 17.30 6.38 13.34
CA TYR A 7 16.28 6.32 12.29
C TYR A 7 15.99 7.61 11.52
N ASN A 8 16.51 7.65 10.30
CA ASN A 8 15.88 8.43 9.24
C ASN A 8 14.43 7.90 9.04
N SER A 9 13.45 8.77 9.22
CA SER A 9 12.02 8.42 9.19
C SER A 9 11.61 7.86 7.81
N PRO A 10 10.81 6.78 7.76
CA PRO A 10 10.29 6.18 6.51
C PRO A 10 9.50 7.14 5.60
N ILE A 11 9.10 8.31 6.12
CA ILE A 11 8.29 9.30 5.43
C ILE A 11 9.03 9.94 4.24
N GLU A 12 10.37 10.09 4.32
CA GLU A 12 11.14 10.66 3.20
C GLU A 12 11.27 9.68 2.00
N SER A 13 11.27 8.37 2.26
CA SER A 13 11.37 7.35 1.20
C SER A 13 10.08 7.20 0.41
N ILE A 14 8.93 7.48 1.02
CA ILE A 14 7.62 7.45 0.36
C ILE A 14 7.51 8.60 -0.66
N HIS A 15 8.10 9.76 -0.37
CA HIS A 15 8.12 10.91 -1.29
C HIS A 15 8.91 10.63 -2.59
N GLN A 16 10.03 9.90 -2.50
CA GLN A 16 10.87 9.62 -3.67
C GLN A 16 10.23 8.61 -4.63
N ASN A 17 9.55 7.58 -4.12
CA ASN A 17 8.93 6.56 -4.96
C ASN A 17 7.65 7.03 -5.67
N PHE A 18 6.96 8.04 -5.12
CA PHE A 18 5.78 8.61 -5.76
C PHE A 18 6.14 9.58 -6.90
N LEU A 19 7.37 10.11 -6.91
CA LEU A 19 7.81 11.17 -7.82
C LEU A 19 8.77 10.68 -8.92
N ASN A 20 9.47 9.55 -8.73
CA ASN A 20 10.50 9.06 -9.66
C ASN A 20 10.11 7.85 -10.52
N GLY A 21 8.80 7.63 -10.73
CA GLY A 21 8.27 6.68 -11.69
C GLY A 21 7.99 7.31 -13.06
N SER A 22 9.04 7.49 -13.87
CA SER A 22 9.03 7.58 -15.34
C SER A 22 8.24 8.70 -16.04
N LYS A 23 9.02 9.55 -16.73
CA LYS A 23 8.73 10.26 -18.00
C LYS A 23 7.28 10.23 -18.51
N GLN A 24 6.72 11.43 -18.54
CA GLN A 24 5.71 11.95 -19.48
C GLN A 24 5.35 11.00 -20.63
N THR A 25 4.23 10.30 -20.47
CA THR A 25 3.31 10.06 -21.58
C THR A 25 2.02 10.75 -21.14
N GLU A 26 1.59 11.75 -21.90
CA GLU A 26 0.28 12.36 -21.76
C GLU A 26 -0.78 11.31 -22.11
N GLY A 27 -1.11 10.48 -21.13
CA GLY A 27 -2.32 9.71 -21.07
C GLY A 27 -2.90 10.01 -19.70
N THR A 28 -4.14 10.46 -19.66
CA THR A 28 -4.94 10.49 -18.43
C THR A 28 -4.88 9.08 -17.82
N ASN A 29 -3.98 8.85 -16.87
CA ASN A 29 -4.01 7.66 -16.04
C ASN A 29 -5.35 7.72 -15.32
N ASP A 30 -6.27 6.84 -15.72
CA ASP A 30 -7.60 6.81 -15.14
C ASP A 30 -7.45 6.52 -13.64
N PHE A 31 -8.31 7.12 -12.83
CA PHE A 31 -8.34 6.83 -11.39
C PHE A 31 -8.48 5.32 -11.14
N GLY A 32 -9.21 4.62 -12.02
CA GLY A 32 -9.31 3.16 -12.02
C GLY A 32 -7.97 2.45 -12.15
N ASP A 33 -7.07 2.92 -13.01
CA ASP A 33 -5.75 2.33 -13.19
C ASP A 33 -4.86 2.55 -11.96
N VAL A 34 -4.90 3.75 -11.37
CA VAL A 34 -4.18 4.06 -10.13
C VAL A 34 -4.68 3.19 -8.98
N PHE A 35 -5.99 3.06 -8.84
CA PHE A 35 -6.61 2.23 -7.80
C PHE A 35 -6.28 0.74 -8.00
N ARG A 36 -6.38 0.23 -9.23
CA ARG A 36 -6.03 -1.15 -9.58
C ARG A 36 -4.57 -1.46 -9.30
N ASN A 37 -3.66 -0.55 -9.64
CA ASN A 37 -2.25 -0.68 -9.34
C ASN A 37 -1.99 -0.67 -7.83
N GLY A 38 -2.69 0.18 -7.07
CA GLY A 38 -2.66 0.19 -5.61
C GLY A 38 -3.13 -1.14 -4.99
N LEU A 39 -4.22 -1.72 -5.50
CA LEU A 39 -4.71 -3.03 -5.07
C LEU A 39 -3.71 -4.16 -5.36
N ASN A 40 -3.08 -4.15 -6.54
CA ASN A 40 -2.06 -5.14 -6.89
C ASN A 40 -0.83 -5.02 -5.98
N ALA A 41 -0.38 -3.79 -5.72
CA ALA A 41 0.73 -3.55 -4.79
C ALA A 41 0.38 -4.02 -3.37
N LEU A 42 -0.85 -3.80 -2.93
CA LEU A 42 -1.33 -4.27 -1.64
C LEU A 42 -1.33 -5.80 -1.52
N ASN A 43 -1.82 -6.50 -2.55
CA ASN A 43 -1.78 -7.96 -2.60
C ASN A 43 -0.35 -8.50 -2.52
N ASN A 44 0.58 -7.85 -3.21
CA ASN A 44 1.99 -8.24 -3.15
C ASN A 44 2.60 -7.99 -1.76
N GLN A 45 2.21 -6.90 -1.09
CA GLN A 45 2.65 -6.58 0.26
C GLN A 45 2.12 -7.61 1.28
N GLU A 46 0.88 -8.05 1.11
CA GLU A 46 0.23 -9.11 1.90
C GLU A 46 1.00 -10.44 1.79
N LEU A 47 1.21 -10.91 0.56
CA LEU A 47 1.97 -12.14 0.27
C LEU A 47 3.40 -12.08 0.81
N LYS A 48 4.05 -10.93 0.69
CA LYS A 48 5.40 -10.72 1.22
C LYS A 48 5.40 -10.82 2.75
N GLY A 49 4.44 -10.20 3.43
CA GLY A 49 4.25 -10.31 4.88
C GLY A 49 4.08 -11.76 5.34
N GLN A 50 3.21 -12.52 4.65
CA GLN A 50 3.01 -13.94 4.92
C GLN A 50 4.28 -14.77 4.71
N ASN A 51 5.03 -14.52 3.64
CA ASN A 51 6.28 -15.23 3.36
C ASN A 51 7.33 -14.95 4.45
N MET A 52 7.49 -13.68 4.85
CA MET A 52 8.40 -13.31 5.94
C MET A 52 8.00 -13.99 7.26
N MET A 53 6.70 -14.03 7.56
CA MET A 53 6.19 -14.75 8.73
C MET A 53 6.48 -16.25 8.66
N GLN A 54 6.30 -16.85 7.48
CA GLN A 54 6.54 -18.26 7.26
C GLN A 54 8.03 -18.62 7.40
N GLU A 55 8.94 -17.78 6.90
CA GLU A 55 10.39 -17.94 7.10
C GLU A 55 10.78 -17.86 8.58
N VAL A 56 10.15 -16.95 9.32
CA VAL A 56 10.34 -16.81 10.78
C VAL A 56 9.89 -18.06 11.52
N LEU A 57 8.69 -18.57 11.22
CA LEU A 57 8.16 -19.78 11.85
C LEU A 57 9.00 -21.03 11.54
N GLN A 58 9.66 -21.05 10.38
CA GLN A 58 10.60 -22.12 9.99
C GLN A 58 12.00 -21.95 10.61
N GLY A 59 12.24 -20.89 11.39
CA GLY A 59 13.55 -20.58 11.97
C GLY A 59 14.58 -20.11 10.95
N LYS A 60 14.14 -19.74 9.74
CA LYS A 60 15.01 -19.26 8.64
C LYS A 60 15.28 -17.76 8.72
N SER A 61 14.52 -17.03 9.54
CA SER A 61 14.61 -15.58 9.70
C SER A 61 14.24 -15.17 11.13
N GLU A 62 14.91 -14.16 11.69
CA GLU A 62 14.59 -13.59 13.00
C GLU A 62 13.71 -12.32 12.88
N GLN A 63 13.29 -11.96 11.66
CA GLN A 63 12.63 -10.70 11.34
C GLN A 63 11.11 -10.72 11.62
N THR A 64 10.69 -11.30 12.75
CA THR A 64 9.28 -11.44 13.15
C THR A 64 8.57 -10.09 13.20
N HIS A 65 9.22 -9.08 13.78
CA HIS A 65 8.63 -7.75 13.93
C HIS A 65 8.38 -7.08 12.58
N GLN A 66 9.27 -7.26 11.61
CA GLN A 66 9.10 -6.69 10.28
C GLN A 66 7.94 -7.35 9.53
N ALA A 67 7.77 -8.67 9.68
CA ALA A 67 6.63 -9.39 9.11
C ALA A 67 5.30 -8.90 9.70
N LEU A 68 5.23 -8.74 11.02
CA LEU A 68 4.04 -8.22 11.70
C LEU A 68 3.73 -6.77 11.29
N ILE A 69 4.74 -5.89 11.22
CA ILE A 69 4.56 -4.50 10.78
C ILE A 69 4.02 -4.44 9.36
N GLU A 70 4.61 -5.22 8.45
CA GLU A 70 4.17 -5.26 7.04
C GLU A 70 2.71 -5.74 6.93
N MET A 71 2.34 -6.77 7.71
CA MET A 71 0.98 -7.29 7.75
C MET A 71 -0.01 -6.28 8.33
N GLU A 72 0.35 -5.56 9.40
CA GLU A 72 -0.49 -4.53 10.01
C GLU A 72 -0.71 -3.35 9.06
N GLU A 73 0.36 -2.89 8.40
CA GLU A 73 0.28 -1.84 7.38
C GLU A 73 -0.61 -2.26 6.21
N THR A 74 -0.48 -3.51 5.76
CA THR A 74 -1.32 -4.10 4.71
C THR A 74 -2.79 -4.12 5.13
N SER A 75 -3.08 -4.56 6.36
CA SER A 75 -4.43 -4.58 6.91
C SER A 75 -5.06 -3.18 6.92
N TYR A 76 -4.31 -2.18 7.40
CA TYR A 76 -4.75 -0.78 7.39
C TYR A 76 -5.04 -0.26 5.97
N LYS A 77 -4.12 -0.50 5.03
CA LYS A 77 -4.29 -0.12 3.61
C LYS A 77 -5.49 -0.80 2.97
N PHE A 78 -5.77 -2.05 3.29
CA PHE A 78 -6.96 -2.76 2.82
C PHE A 78 -8.24 -2.08 3.29
N GLY A 79 -8.29 -1.67 4.56
CA GLY A 79 -9.42 -0.90 5.10
C GLY A 79 -9.67 0.41 4.34
N VAL A 80 -8.61 1.10 3.93
CA VAL A 80 -8.71 2.30 3.07
C VAL A 80 -9.23 1.94 1.69
N ALA A 81 -8.72 0.87 1.07
CA ALA A 81 -9.15 0.43 -0.25
C ALA A 81 -10.64 0.05 -0.30
N VAL A 82 -11.17 -0.60 0.75
CA VAL A 82 -12.60 -0.91 0.87
C VAL A 82 -13.42 0.38 0.94
N LYS A 83 -13.01 1.38 1.71
CA LYS A 83 -13.72 2.68 1.77
C LYS A 83 -13.74 3.39 0.42
N VAL A 84 -12.65 3.32 -0.34
CA VAL A 84 -12.59 3.89 -1.70
C VAL A 84 -13.53 3.13 -2.63
N ARG A 85 -13.54 1.79 -2.59
CA ARG A 85 -14.49 0.96 -3.34
C ARG A 85 -15.93 1.38 -3.04
N ASP A 86 -16.28 1.49 -1.77
CA ASP A 86 -17.63 1.87 -1.35
C ASP A 86 -17.99 3.26 -1.87
N LYS A 87 -17.06 4.22 -1.81
CA LYS A 87 -17.29 5.57 -2.33
C LYS A 87 -17.49 5.59 -3.85
N VAL A 88 -16.76 4.77 -4.60
CA VAL A 88 -16.94 4.64 -6.06
C VAL A 88 -18.34 4.09 -6.38
N ILE A 89 -18.78 3.06 -5.66
CA ILE A 89 -20.14 2.52 -5.83
C ILE A 89 -21.21 3.56 -5.45
N GLU A 90 -21.01 4.30 -4.37
CA GLU A 90 -21.90 5.38 -3.94
C GLU A 90 -22.05 6.46 -5.02
N MET A 91 -20.93 6.92 -5.60
CA MET A 91 -20.93 7.93 -6.67
C MET A 91 -21.67 7.42 -7.92
N ILE A 92 -21.47 6.16 -8.32
CA ILE A 92 -22.21 5.55 -9.43
C ILE A 92 -23.71 5.55 -9.14
N ASN A 93 -24.12 5.15 -7.93
CA ASN A 93 -25.53 5.10 -7.54
C ASN A 93 -26.17 6.50 -7.48
N GLN A 94 -25.43 7.52 -7.03
CA GLN A 94 -25.90 8.92 -7.01
C GLN A 94 -26.14 9.45 -8.43
N VAL A 95 -25.20 9.22 -9.35
CA VAL A 95 -25.33 9.59 -10.76
C VAL A 95 -26.54 8.89 -11.40
N GLN A 96 -26.73 7.59 -11.14
CA GLN A 96 -27.87 6.82 -11.67
C GLN A 96 -29.22 7.28 -11.10
N SER A 97 -29.25 7.69 -9.82
CA SER A 97 -30.48 8.13 -9.15
C SER A 97 -30.83 9.60 -9.43
N GLY A 98 -30.02 10.31 -10.21
CA GLY A 98 -30.23 11.73 -10.55
C GLY A 98 -30.07 12.69 -9.38
N GLN A 99 -29.44 12.27 -8.28
CA GLN A 99 -29.07 13.15 -7.17
C GLN A 99 -27.68 13.73 -7.47
N ILE A 100 -27.67 14.87 -8.16
CA ILE A 100 -26.50 15.74 -8.33
C ILE A 100 -26.95 17.18 -8.10
#